data_AF-C6B9F2-F1
#
_entry.id   AF-C6B9F2-F1
#
_cell.length_a   1.000
_cell.length_b   1.000
_cell.length_c   1.000
_cell.angle_alpha   90.00
_cell.angle_beta   90.00
_cell.angle_gamma   90.00
#
_symmetry.space_group_name_H-M   'P 1'
#
loop_
_entity.id
_entity.type
_entity.pdbx_description
1 polymer ?
#
loop_
_entity_poly.entity_id
_entity_poly.type
_entity_poly.pdbx_seq_one_letter_code
_entity_poly.pdbx_strand_id
1 'polypeptide(L)'
;MPTLSPTPITPRDERLVTAHEALEPLYERLALRTESTLLSAAMAAGWPAEEATRALAALRLQDALSILCRANGGPHKSMHSPTAE
;
A
#
# COMPACT_ATOMS: atom_id res chain seq x y z
N MET A 1 -40.57 7.66 -4.13
CA MET A 1 -39.47 7.58 -3.14
C MET A 1 -38.74 6.27 -3.38
N PRO A 2 -37.46 6.24 -3.80
CA PRO A 2 -36.72 5.00 -3.94
C PRO A 2 -36.25 4.58 -2.54
N THR A 3 -36.70 3.41 -2.10
CA THR A 3 -36.29 2.81 -0.82
C THR A 3 -34.91 2.19 -1.00
N LEU A 4 -33.90 2.75 -0.34
CA LEU A 4 -32.58 2.12 -0.26
C LEU A 4 -32.72 0.84 0.57
N SER A 5 -32.67 -0.31 -0.09
CA SER A 5 -32.60 -1.61 0.58
C SER A 5 -31.38 -1.60 1.50
N PRO A 6 -31.53 -1.85 2.82
CA PRO A 6 -30.40 -1.90 3.73
C PRO A 6 -29.51 -3.05 3.31
N THR A 7 -28.28 -2.75 2.87
CA THR A 7 -27.27 -3.76 2.62
C THR A 7 -27.03 -4.50 3.93
N PRO A 8 -27.27 -5.82 4.00
CA PRO A 8 -27.07 -6.57 5.23
C PRO A 8 -25.59 -6.49 5.61
N ILE A 9 -25.30 -5.81 6.72
CA ILE A 9 -23.96 -5.80 7.30
C ILE A 9 -23.80 -7.16 7.97
N THR A 10 -23.14 -8.10 7.29
CA THR A 10 -22.81 -9.41 7.85
C THR A 10 -22.09 -9.21 9.19
N PRO A 11 -22.62 -9.78 10.29
CA PRO A 11 -22.03 -9.64 11.62
C PRO A 11 -20.59 -10.18 11.62
N ARG A 12 -19.71 -9.51 12.38
CA ARG A 12 -18.26 -9.70 12.36
C ARG A 12 -17.82 -11.15 12.64
N ASP A 13 -18.64 -11.91 13.36
CA ASP A 13 -18.38 -13.30 13.76
C ASP A 13 -18.52 -14.32 12.62
N GLU A 14 -19.10 -13.95 11.47
CA GLU A 14 -19.18 -14.81 10.28
C GLU A 14 -18.01 -14.59 9.29
N ARG A 15 -17.09 -13.66 9.58
CA ARG A 15 -15.89 -13.44 8.77
C ARG A 15 -14.82 -14.46 9.15
N LEU A 16 -14.98 -15.66 8.59
CA LEU A 16 -13.96 -16.72 8.63
C LEU A 16 -12.64 -16.30 7.94
N VAL A 17 -12.69 -15.24 7.13
CA VAL A 17 -11.59 -14.72 6.32
C VAL A 17 -11.10 -13.40 6.91
N THR A 18 -9.79 -13.31 7.15
CA THR A 18 -9.14 -12.09 7.61
C THR A 18 -9.26 -10.99 6.55
N ALA A 19 -9.21 -9.72 6.96
CA ALA A 19 -9.22 -8.60 6.02
C ALA A 19 -8.06 -8.69 5.00
N HIS A 20 -6.94 -9.30 5.40
CA HIS A 20 -5.80 -9.57 4.55
C HIS A 20 -6.17 -10.54 3.42
N GLU A 21 -6.65 -11.74 3.75
CA GLU A 21 -7.01 -12.78 2.79
C GLU A 21 -8.13 -12.32 1.83
N ALA A 22 -9.06 -11.48 2.28
CA ALA A 22 -10.10 -10.93 1.43
C ALA A 22 -9.56 -9.94 0.39
N LEU A 23 -8.48 -9.22 0.71
CA LEU A 23 -7.91 -8.18 -0.14
C LEU A 23 -6.76 -8.71 -1.01
N GLU A 24 -6.06 -9.75 -0.58
CA GLU A 24 -4.92 -10.37 -1.27
C GLU A 24 -5.18 -10.62 -2.79
N PRO A 25 -6.24 -11.32 -3.21
CA PRO A 25 -6.48 -11.58 -4.64
C PRO A 25 -6.79 -10.31 -5.45
N LEU A 26 -7.39 -9.31 -4.81
CA LEU A 26 -7.67 -8.02 -5.46
C LEU A 26 -6.39 -7.19 -5.58
N TYR A 27 -5.55 -7.23 -4.55
CA TYR A 27 -4.28 -6.54 -4.50
C TYR A 27 -3.32 -7.04 -5.58
N GLU A 28 -3.16 -8.36 -5.75
CA GLU A 28 -2.32 -8.94 -6.79
C GLU A 28 -2.72 -8.50 -8.20
N ARG A 29 -4.03 -8.50 -8.49
CA ARG A 29 -4.57 -8.05 -9.78
C ARG A 29 -4.29 -6.56 -10.02
N LEU A 30 -4.42 -5.73 -9.00
CA LEU A 30 -4.11 -4.31 -9.09
C LEU A 30 -2.61 -4.07 -9.26
N ALA A 31 -1.76 -4.84 -8.59
CA ALA A 31 -0.31 -4.76 -8.71
C ALA A 31 0.11 -4.98 -10.16
N LEU A 32 -0.29 -6.10 -10.77
CA LEU A 32 0.02 -6.43 -12.17
C LEU A 32 -0.46 -5.35 -13.15
N ARG A 33 -1.70 -4.86 -12.97
CA ARG A 33 -2.24 -3.80 -13.83
C ARG A 33 -1.44 -2.52 -13.71
N THR A 34 -1.05 -2.16 -12.50
CA THR A 34 -0.29 -0.94 -12.23
C THR A 34 1.11 -1.04 -12.84
N GLU A 35 1.79 -2.16 -12.67
CA GLU A 35 3.10 -2.41 -13.27
C GLU A 35 3.05 -2.33 -14.79
N SER A 36 2.09 -3.01 -15.43
CA SER A 36 1.89 -2.93 -16.88
C SER A 36 1.66 -1.49 -17.33
N THR A 37 0.83 -0.73 -16.61
CA THR A 37 0.54 0.67 -16.96
C THR A 37 1.80 1.54 -16.87
N LEU A 38 2.60 1.39 -15.81
CA LEU A 38 3.83 2.16 -15.60
C LEU A 38 4.88 1.83 -16.66
N LEU A 39 5.10 0.54 -16.94
CA LEU A 39 6.05 0.10 -17.97
C LEU A 39 5.62 0.57 -19.36
N SER A 40 4.33 0.44 -19.70
CA SER A 40 3.80 0.95 -20.97
C SER A 40 3.98 2.46 -21.11
N ALA A 41 3.74 3.24 -20.05
CA ALA A 41 3.95 4.68 -20.07
C ALA A 41 5.43 5.04 -20.25
N ALA A 42 6.34 4.35 -19.56
CA ALA A 42 7.78 4.56 -19.70
C ALA A 42 8.27 4.24 -21.12
N MET A 43 7.82 3.11 -21.69
CA MET A 43 8.16 2.74 -23.07
C MET A 43 7.58 3.74 -24.09
N ALA A 44 6.35 4.22 -23.87
CA ALA A 44 5.75 5.25 -24.72
C ALA A 44 6.50 6.60 -24.64
N ALA A 45 7.13 6.89 -23.51
CA ALA A 45 8.02 8.04 -23.34
C ALA A 45 9.43 7.83 -23.92
N GLY A 46 9.71 6.68 -24.55
CA GLY A 46 10.97 6.37 -25.21
C GLY A 46 12.02 5.70 -24.33
N TRP A 47 11.68 5.31 -23.10
CA TRP A 47 12.61 4.57 -22.24
C TRP A 47 12.70 3.11 -22.67
N PRO A 48 13.91 2.51 -22.65
CA PRO A 48 14.07 1.09 -22.93
C PRO A 48 13.40 0.24 -21.83
N ALA A 49 12.79 -0.88 -22.23
CA ALA A 49 12.01 -1.74 -21.34
C ALA A 49 12.80 -2.22 -20.11
N GLU A 50 14.10 -2.51 -20.28
CA GLU A 50 14.97 -2.95 -19.20
C GLU A 50 15.19 -1.85 -18.16
N GLU A 51 15.40 -0.60 -18.61
CA GLU A 51 15.56 0.55 -17.72
C GLU A 51 14.25 0.88 -17.00
N ALA A 52 13.12 0.84 -17.70
CA ALA A 52 11.80 1.02 -17.09
C ALA A 52 11.52 -0.03 -16.00
N THR A 53 11.91 -1.29 -16.25
CA THR A 53 11.78 -2.39 -15.28
C THR A 53 12.66 -2.16 -14.05
N ARG A 54 13.92 -1.76 -14.24
CA ARG A 54 14.82 -1.41 -13.14
C ARG A 54 14.29 -0.25 -12.30
N ALA A 55 13.83 0.82 -12.96
CA ALA A 55 13.28 1.99 -12.28
C ALA A 55 12.04 1.64 -11.45
N LEU A 56 11.15 0.80 -12.00
CA LEU A 56 9.98 0.31 -11.27
C LEU A 56 10.38 -0.53 -10.04
N ALA A 57 11.35 -1.44 -10.17
CA ALA A 57 11.86 -2.22 -9.05
C ALA A 57 12.48 -1.33 -7.94
N ALA A 58 13.22 -0.30 -8.33
CA ALA A 58 13.79 0.67 -7.39
C ALA A 58 12.70 1.45 -6.62
N LEU A 59 11.64 1.90 -7.29
CA LEU A 59 10.50 2.56 -6.66
C LEU A 59 9.81 1.65 -5.65
N ARG A 60 9.59 0.37 -6.00
CA ARG A 60 8.97 -0.61 -5.08
C ARG A 60 9.81 -0.85 -3.83
N LEU A 61 11.13 -0.94 -3.99
CA LEU A 61 12.05 -1.07 -2.87
C LEU A 61 12.00 0.17 -1.96
N GLN A 62 11.99 1.36 -2.56
CA GLN A 62 11.88 2.62 -1.82
C GLN A 62 10.58 2.69 -1.01
N ASP A 63 9.45 2.29 -1.60
CA ASP A 63 8.16 2.23 -0.92
C ASP A 63 8.22 1.27 0.28
N ALA A 64 8.75 0.05 0.09
CA ALA A 64 8.88 -0.94 1.15
C ALA A 64 9.76 -0.44 2.30
N LEU A 65 10.92 0.16 1.98
CA LEU A 65 11.80 0.76 2.99
C LEU A 65 11.11 1.92 3.71
N SER A 66 10.35 2.76 3.02
CA SER A 66 9.63 3.87 3.64
C SER A 66 8.60 3.40 4.68
N ILE A 67 7.91 2.30 4.38
CA ILE A 67 6.92 1.68 5.29
C ILE A 67 7.64 1.12 6.52
N LEU A 68 8.75 0.39 6.32
CA LEU A 68 9.53 -0.18 7.42
C LEU A 68 10.15 0.89 8.32
N CYS A 69 10.75 1.93 7.73
CA CYS A 69 11.30 3.05 8.47
C CYS A 69 10.21 3.79 9.27
N ARG A 70 9.01 3.96 8.70
CA ARG A 70 7.87 4.56 9.42
C ARG A 70 7.40 3.68 10.57
N ALA A 71 7.30 2.37 10.35
CA ALA A 71 6.87 1.42 11.38
C ALA A 71 7.82 1.39 12.58
N ASN A 72 9.12 1.60 12.33
CA ASN A 72 10.15 1.61 13.37
C ASN A 72 10.39 2.99 14.01
N GLY A 73 9.77 4.06 13.50
CA GLY A 73 9.99 5.46 13.92
C GLY A 73 8.91 6.06 14.85
N GLY A 74 8.43 5.31 15.84
CA GLY A 74 7.53 5.83 16.91
C GLY A 74 8.20 6.88 17.81
N PRO A 75 7.43 7.75 18.52
CA PRO A 75 7.81 9.14 18.77
C PRO A 75 8.88 9.33 19.85
N HIS A 76 10.07 9.78 19.46
CA HIS A 76 10.96 10.51 20.36
C HIS A 76 10.45 11.94 20.54
N LYS A 77 9.44 12.11 21.39
CA LYS A 77 9.17 13.41 22.03
C LYS A 77 8.70 13.22 23.47
N SER A 78 9.57 12.69 24.32
CA SER A 78 9.54 13.01 25.75
C SER A 78 10.69 13.95 26.04
N MET A 79 10.45 15.21 25.71
CA MET A 79 11.28 16.33 26.11
C MET A 79 10.92 16.64 27.57
N HIS A 80 11.51 15.88 28.50
CA HIS A 80 11.60 16.29 29.89
C HIS A 80 13.01 16.83 30.11
N SER A 81 13.08 18.17 30.15
CA SER A 81 14.26 18.93 30.51
C SER A 81 14.79 18.49 31.88
N PRO A 82 16.09 18.62 32.14
CA PRO A 82 16.64 18.44 33.47
C PRO A 82 16.36 19.72 34.29
N THR A 83 15.73 19.57 35.45
CA THR A 83 15.83 20.58 36.50
C THR A 83 16.32 19.87 37.73
N ALA A 84 17.60 20.12 38.01
CA ALA A 84 18.22 19.83 39.29
C ALA A 84 17.62 20.75 40.34
N GLU A 85 17.12 20.17 41.43
CA GLU A 85 17.10 20.77 42.77
C GLU A 85 17.41 19.66 43.78
#